data_AF-A0A366G654-F1
#
_entry.id   AF-A0A366G654-F1
#
_cell.length_a   1.000
_cell.length_b   1.000
_cell.length_c   1.000
_cell.angle_alpha   90.00
_cell.angle_beta   90.00
_cell.angle_gamma   90.00
#
_symmetry.space_group_name_H-M   'P 1'
#
loop_
_entity.id
_entity.type
_entity.pdbx_description
1 polymer ?
#
loop_
_entity_poly.entity_id
_entity_poly.type
_entity_poly.pdbx_seq_one_letter_code
_entity_poly.pdbx_strand_id
1 'polypeptide(L)'
;MKYKKLVYILFISLFIVGCQSEVSKANSVEEYIPPHLMNAEVTADIMTIEMDRDTRKKVEAITKKMSDHVKNDKEWYVNYISGHIDQQVKPYHPNFGITEEEYNFFRNAVENSSLSNTSDGKLQFKQKSNHEIEIVSSKNLELFRNIVIDTEKNIVKTSFGECQYVGEEKTSLEQKITGPWHGKQWMLKEQNLIYIFSLGKLEGEDKSIIDISVKGIHEGKLISKEEVIEFRSIS
;
A
#
# COMPACT_ATOMS: atom_id res chain seq x y z
N MET A 1 -6.16 -3.71 -25.78
CA MET A 1 -7.02 -2.91 -24.89
C MET A 1 -6.13 -2.19 -23.89
N LYS A 2 -6.21 -0.86 -23.79
CA LYS A 2 -5.45 -0.09 -22.79
C LYS A 2 -6.22 -0.19 -21.47
N TYR A 3 -5.73 -0.99 -20.53
CA TYR A 3 -6.35 -1.19 -19.22
C TYR A 3 -6.19 0.08 -18.39
N LYS A 4 -7.31 0.63 -17.89
CA LYS A 4 -7.29 1.65 -16.84
C LYS A 4 -7.00 0.92 -15.54
N LYS A 5 -5.86 1.20 -14.90
CA LYS A 5 -5.59 0.76 -13.53
C LYS A 5 -6.68 1.35 -12.62
N LEU A 6 -7.52 0.48 -12.07
CA LEU A 6 -8.53 0.82 -11.07
C LEU A 6 -7.94 0.52 -9.71
N VAL A 7 -8.14 1.46 -8.79
CA VAL A 7 -7.65 1.36 -7.43
C VAL A 7 -8.71 0.64 -6.61
N TYR A 8 -8.30 -0.43 -5.97
CA TYR A 8 -9.08 -1.10 -4.94
C TYR A 8 -8.72 -0.48 -3.59
N ILE A 9 -9.71 -0.32 -2.71
CA ILE A 9 -9.53 0.19 -1.35
C ILE A 9 -9.27 -1.01 -0.47
N LEU A 10 -8.04 -1.23 0.02
CA LEU A 10 -7.82 -2.13 1.17
C LEU A 10 -6.66 -1.72 2.12
N PHE A 11 -6.35 -2.57 3.10
CA PHE A 11 -5.84 -2.36 4.48
C PHE A 11 -4.32 -2.18 4.61
N ILE A 12 -3.81 -1.57 5.70
CA ILE A 12 -3.11 -2.19 6.87
C ILE A 12 -2.73 -1.01 7.83
N SER A 13 -2.88 -1.00 9.18
CA SER A 13 -1.99 -1.62 10.20
C SER A 13 -2.52 -1.56 11.64
N LEU A 14 -1.93 -2.41 12.49
CA LEU A 14 -2.07 -2.50 13.95
C LEU A 14 -0.84 -1.83 14.63
N PHE A 15 -1.03 -0.80 15.46
CA PHE A 15 0.02 -0.31 16.36
C PHE A 15 -0.12 -0.89 17.77
N ILE A 16 0.91 -1.59 18.23
CA ILE A 16 1.18 -1.72 19.67
C ILE A 16 2.59 -1.22 19.95
N VAL A 17 2.63 -0.21 20.81
CA VAL A 17 3.81 0.48 21.36
C VAL A 17 4.72 -0.51 22.09
N GLY A 18 6.00 -0.55 21.72
CA GLY A 18 7.07 -1.30 22.39
C GLY A 18 8.34 -0.46 22.56
N CYS A 19 8.89 -0.44 23.77
CA CYS A 19 9.99 0.41 24.25
C CYS A 19 11.30 0.38 23.43
N GLN A 20 11.65 1.53 22.86
CA GLN A 20 12.90 2.33 22.96
C GLN A 20 14.33 1.74 23.15
N SER A 21 14.59 0.43 23.12
CA SER A 21 16.00 -0.09 23.16
C SER A 21 16.48 -0.83 21.90
N GLU A 22 15.69 -0.90 20.83
CA GLU A 22 16.01 -1.60 19.56
C GLU A 22 16.37 -0.67 18.38
N VAL A 23 16.77 0.56 18.65
CA VAL A 23 16.88 1.66 17.65
C VAL A 23 17.82 1.34 16.48
N SER A 24 18.85 0.49 16.64
CA SER A 24 19.77 0.14 15.53
C SER A 24 19.27 -0.95 14.58
N LYS A 25 18.41 -1.89 15.03
CA LYS A 25 17.74 -2.87 14.16
C LYS A 25 16.44 -2.31 13.56
N ALA A 26 15.80 -1.38 14.25
CA ALA A 26 14.61 -0.67 13.78
C ALA A 26 14.85 0.09 12.46
N ASN A 27 16.09 0.50 12.17
CA ASN A 27 16.44 1.33 11.02
C ASN A 27 16.91 0.55 9.78
N SER A 28 17.17 -0.75 9.91
CA SER A 28 17.71 -1.63 8.87
C SER A 28 16.62 -2.04 7.87
N VAL A 29 16.85 -1.87 6.57
CA VAL A 29 15.99 -2.42 5.50
C VAL A 29 16.66 -3.56 4.74
N GLU A 30 17.89 -3.94 5.11
CA GLU A 30 18.68 -4.96 4.40
C GLU A 30 18.03 -6.34 4.41
N GLU A 31 17.18 -6.64 5.39
CA GLU A 31 16.41 -7.89 5.42
C GLU A 31 15.45 -7.99 4.22
N TYR A 32 14.87 -6.86 3.80
CA TYR A 32 13.84 -6.81 2.75
C TYR A 32 14.41 -6.33 1.40
N ILE A 33 15.53 -5.59 1.43
CA ILE A 33 16.27 -5.18 0.24
C ILE A 33 17.74 -5.59 0.43
N PRO A 34 18.08 -6.85 0.13
CA PRO A 34 19.43 -7.35 0.38
C PRO A 34 20.50 -6.63 -0.44
N PRO A 35 21.75 -6.55 0.06
CA PRO A 35 22.82 -5.81 -0.60
C PRO A 35 23.11 -6.23 -2.05
N HIS A 36 22.87 -7.49 -2.41
CA HIS A 36 23.08 -7.97 -3.78
C HIS A 36 22.07 -7.40 -4.79
N LEU A 37 20.95 -6.85 -4.32
CA LEU A 37 19.99 -6.13 -5.17
C LEU A 37 20.41 -4.67 -5.43
N MET A 38 21.42 -4.15 -4.72
CA MET A 38 21.88 -2.78 -4.95
C MET A 38 22.44 -2.62 -6.35
N ASN A 39 21.88 -1.64 -7.06
CA ASN A 39 22.12 -1.31 -8.47
C ASN A 39 21.71 -2.40 -9.46
N ALA A 40 21.14 -3.53 -9.02
CA ALA A 40 20.56 -4.54 -9.88
C ALA A 40 19.16 -4.11 -10.33
N GLU A 41 18.83 -4.39 -11.59
CA GLU A 41 17.43 -4.33 -12.04
C GLU A 41 16.75 -5.65 -11.67
N VAL A 42 15.65 -5.57 -10.93
CA VAL A 42 14.81 -6.72 -10.59
C VAL A 42 13.48 -6.64 -11.31
N THR A 43 12.98 -7.80 -11.73
CA THR A 43 11.58 -7.91 -12.15
C THR A 43 10.71 -7.87 -10.91
N ALA A 44 9.65 -7.07 -10.96
CA ALA A 44 8.66 -6.98 -9.90
C ALA A 44 7.30 -7.39 -10.44
N ASP A 45 6.66 -8.34 -9.77
CA ASP A 45 5.29 -8.75 -10.03
C ASP A 45 4.35 -7.61 -9.59
N ILE A 46 3.56 -7.06 -10.51
CA ILE A 46 2.54 -6.05 -10.16
C ILE A 46 1.28 -6.79 -9.76
N MET A 47 1.00 -6.73 -8.46
CA MET A 47 -0.05 -7.50 -7.83
C MET A 47 -1.37 -6.75 -7.91
N THR A 48 -2.43 -7.45 -8.31
CA THR A 48 -3.79 -6.89 -8.31
C THR A 48 -4.78 -7.92 -7.81
N ILE A 49 -5.93 -7.44 -7.34
CA ILE A 49 -6.97 -8.33 -6.82
C ILE A 49 -7.56 -9.19 -7.93
N GLU A 50 -7.48 -10.50 -7.74
CA GLU A 50 -8.09 -11.49 -8.61
C GLU A 50 -9.56 -11.69 -8.27
N MET A 51 -10.42 -11.55 -9.27
CA MET A 51 -11.85 -11.77 -9.15
C MET A 51 -12.37 -12.38 -10.45
N ASP A 52 -13.42 -13.20 -10.34
CA ASP A 52 -14.17 -13.62 -11.51
C ASP A 52 -14.81 -12.41 -12.21
N ARG A 53 -15.15 -12.59 -13.49
CA ARG A 53 -15.62 -11.49 -14.35
C ARG A 53 -16.88 -10.82 -13.82
N ASP A 54 -17.82 -11.58 -13.26
CA ASP A 54 -19.12 -11.04 -12.88
C ASP A 54 -19.04 -10.34 -11.53
N THR A 55 -18.28 -10.89 -10.57
CA THR A 55 -17.93 -10.21 -9.33
C THR A 55 -17.18 -8.91 -9.59
N ARG A 56 -16.16 -8.94 -10.45
CA ARG A 56 -15.38 -7.75 -10.83
C ARG A 56 -16.27 -6.63 -11.37
N LYS A 57 -17.17 -6.93 -12.30
CA LYS A 57 -18.11 -5.92 -12.85
C LYS A 57 -18.98 -5.29 -11.78
N LYS A 58 -19.47 -6.08 -10.82
CA LYS A 58 -20.30 -5.56 -9.72
C LYS A 58 -19.48 -4.68 -8.77
N VAL A 59 -18.29 -5.12 -8.40
CA VAL A 59 -17.34 -4.35 -7.59
C VAL A 59 -17.02 -3.02 -8.28
N GLU A 60 -16.69 -3.03 -9.57
CA GLU A 60 -16.41 -1.82 -10.36
C GLU A 60 -17.60 -0.84 -10.38
N ALA A 61 -18.83 -1.34 -10.51
CA ALA A 61 -20.03 -0.51 -10.47
C ALA A 61 -20.25 0.14 -9.10
N ILE A 62 -20.06 -0.61 -8.01
CA ILE A 62 -20.18 -0.12 -6.63
C ILE A 62 -19.08 0.91 -6.35
N THR A 63 -17.82 0.61 -6.67
CA THR A 63 -16.69 1.53 -6.49
C THR A 63 -16.88 2.81 -7.28
N LYS A 64 -17.41 2.74 -8.51
CA LYS A 64 -17.74 3.93 -9.31
C LYS A 64 -18.81 4.77 -8.63
N LYS A 65 -19.90 4.16 -8.17
CA LYS A 65 -21.00 4.84 -7.47
C LYS A 65 -20.49 5.55 -6.21
N MET A 66 -19.66 4.86 -5.42
CA MET A 66 -19.02 5.42 -4.24
C MET A 66 -18.11 6.60 -4.58
N SER A 67 -17.23 6.43 -5.58
CA SER A 67 -16.32 7.50 -6.03
C SER A 67 -17.08 8.73 -6.52
N ASP A 68 -18.17 8.55 -7.28
CA ASP A 68 -18.96 9.66 -7.80
C ASP A 68 -19.71 10.41 -6.69
N HIS A 69 -20.15 9.71 -5.65
CA HIS A 69 -20.79 10.33 -4.50
C HIS A 69 -19.78 11.11 -3.66
N VAL A 70 -18.67 10.47 -3.28
CA VAL A 70 -17.63 11.06 -2.41
C VAL A 70 -16.96 12.27 -3.05
N LYS A 71 -16.92 12.40 -4.38
CA LYS A 71 -16.41 13.62 -5.04
C LYS A 71 -17.11 14.89 -4.60
N ASN A 72 -18.36 14.81 -4.17
CA ASN A 72 -19.15 15.94 -3.71
C ASN A 72 -18.94 16.26 -2.22
N ASP A 73 -18.33 15.34 -1.46
CA ASP A 73 -18.04 15.49 -0.04
C ASP A 73 -16.69 14.85 0.32
N LYS A 74 -15.63 15.46 -0.25
CA LYS A 74 -14.25 14.94 -0.13
C LYS A 74 -13.74 15.04 1.30
N GLU A 75 -14.08 16.12 2.01
CA GLU A 75 -13.63 16.36 3.39
C GLU A 75 -14.22 15.32 4.33
N TRP A 76 -15.52 15.01 4.21
CA TRP A 76 -16.12 13.94 5.00
C TRP A 76 -15.38 12.61 4.78
N TYR A 77 -15.11 12.23 3.53
CA TYR A 77 -14.45 10.96 3.24
C TYR A 77 -13.03 10.90 3.82
N VAL A 78 -12.25 11.97 3.68
CA VAL A 78 -10.90 12.01 4.26
C VAL A 78 -10.94 11.92 5.78
N ASN A 79 -11.85 12.66 6.44
CA ASN A 79 -12.04 12.57 7.88
C ASN A 79 -12.46 11.18 8.32
N TYR A 80 -13.40 10.58 7.58
CA TYR A 80 -13.88 9.22 7.82
C TYR A 80 -12.72 8.21 7.71
N ILE A 81 -11.95 8.24 6.62
CA ILE A 81 -10.82 7.32 6.43
C ILE A 81 -9.75 7.53 7.50
N SER A 82 -9.45 8.78 7.85
CA SER A 82 -8.43 9.13 8.85
C SER A 82 -8.81 8.72 10.27
N GLY A 83 -10.10 8.82 10.62
CA GLY A 83 -10.62 8.43 11.94
C GLY A 83 -10.77 6.92 12.12
N HIS A 84 -10.72 6.15 11.04
CA HIS A 84 -10.84 4.69 11.07
C HIS A 84 -9.56 4.01 10.61
N ILE A 85 -8.44 4.72 10.43
CA ILE A 85 -7.25 4.19 9.73
C ILE A 85 -6.76 2.86 10.30
N ASP A 86 -6.84 2.70 11.63
CA ASP A 86 -6.41 1.51 12.38
C ASP A 86 -7.42 0.34 12.36
N GLN A 87 -8.58 0.52 11.73
CA GLN A 87 -9.60 -0.53 11.63
C GLN A 87 -9.36 -1.36 10.38
N GLN A 88 -9.14 -2.67 10.56
CA GLN A 88 -9.04 -3.62 9.44
C GLN A 88 -10.37 -3.96 8.76
N VAL A 89 -11.50 -3.44 9.23
CA VAL A 89 -12.73 -3.34 8.43
C VAL A 89 -13.36 -1.98 8.72
N LYS A 90 -13.53 -1.16 7.68
CA LYS A 90 -14.20 0.14 7.79
C LYS A 90 -15.70 -0.11 8.03
N PRO A 91 -16.38 0.61 8.94
CA PRO A 91 -17.82 0.49 9.10
C PRO A 91 -18.58 1.03 7.89
N TYR A 92 -19.74 0.49 7.55
CA TYR A 92 -20.59 1.12 6.55
C TYR A 92 -21.00 2.55 6.98
N HIS A 93 -21.14 3.46 6.02
CA HIS A 93 -21.72 4.78 6.24
C HIS A 93 -22.54 5.23 5.02
N PRO A 94 -23.74 5.83 5.21
CA PRO A 94 -24.60 6.28 4.11
C PRO A 94 -23.94 7.27 3.14
N ASN A 95 -23.01 8.11 3.61
CA ASN A 95 -22.25 9.05 2.76
C ASN A 95 -21.26 8.35 1.80
N PHE A 96 -21.15 7.03 1.82
CA PHE A 96 -20.55 6.32 0.68
C PHE A 96 -21.43 6.38 -0.58
N GLY A 97 -22.71 6.74 -0.46
CA GLY A 97 -23.63 6.84 -1.60
C GLY A 97 -24.02 5.49 -2.20
N ILE A 98 -23.79 4.40 -1.45
CA ILE A 98 -24.17 3.03 -1.79
C ILE A 98 -25.01 2.46 -0.66
N THR A 99 -25.76 1.39 -0.90
CA THR A 99 -26.52 0.72 0.15
C THR A 99 -25.62 -0.11 1.05
N GLU A 100 -26.11 -0.50 2.21
CA GLU A 100 -25.41 -1.43 3.10
C GLU A 100 -25.24 -2.81 2.45
N GLU A 101 -26.19 -3.26 1.63
CA GLU A 101 -26.03 -4.52 0.89
C GLU A 101 -24.93 -4.42 -0.17
N GLU A 102 -24.86 -3.30 -0.91
CA GLU A 102 -23.77 -3.03 -1.86
C GLU A 102 -22.42 -2.98 -1.14
N TYR A 103 -22.36 -2.33 0.03
CA TYR A 103 -21.15 -2.28 0.86
C TYR A 103 -20.70 -3.68 1.30
N ASN A 104 -21.63 -4.47 1.83
CA ASN A 104 -21.36 -5.84 2.27
C ASN A 104 -20.95 -6.75 1.13
N PHE A 105 -21.56 -6.60 -0.06
CA PHE A 105 -21.14 -7.32 -1.25
C PHE A 105 -19.71 -6.96 -1.63
N PHE A 106 -19.39 -5.66 -1.72
CA PHE A 106 -18.04 -5.18 -2.04
C PHE A 106 -17.00 -5.73 -1.05
N ARG A 107 -17.27 -5.57 0.25
CA ARG A 107 -16.40 -6.05 1.33
C ARG A 107 -16.15 -7.56 1.20
N ASN A 108 -17.20 -8.35 1.11
CA ASN A 108 -17.09 -9.80 1.02
C ASN A 108 -16.38 -10.25 -0.26
N ALA A 109 -16.62 -9.57 -1.39
CA ALA A 109 -15.94 -9.88 -2.64
C ALA A 109 -14.43 -9.69 -2.49
N VAL A 110 -14.02 -8.58 -1.88
CA VAL A 110 -12.60 -8.30 -1.66
C VAL A 110 -11.99 -9.25 -0.61
N GLU A 111 -12.64 -9.49 0.52
CA GLU A 111 -12.15 -10.42 1.57
C GLU A 111 -11.96 -11.87 1.10
N ASN A 112 -12.70 -12.30 0.07
CA ASN A 112 -12.58 -13.63 -0.52
C ASN A 112 -11.69 -13.67 -1.77
N SER A 113 -11.02 -12.56 -2.09
CA SER A 113 -10.08 -12.47 -3.19
C SER A 113 -8.64 -12.58 -2.68
N SER A 114 -7.73 -12.92 -3.57
CA SER A 114 -6.28 -12.87 -3.34
C SER A 114 -5.63 -11.91 -4.33
N LEU A 115 -4.40 -11.52 -4.04
CA LEU A 115 -3.55 -10.89 -5.05
C LEU A 115 -3.03 -11.92 -6.05
N SER A 116 -2.95 -11.53 -7.32
CA SER A 116 -2.19 -12.27 -8.33
C SER A 116 -1.40 -11.33 -9.24
N ASN A 117 -0.29 -11.84 -9.76
CA ASN A 117 0.51 -11.12 -10.75
C ASN A 117 -0.32 -10.95 -12.03
N THR A 118 -0.58 -9.70 -12.41
CA THR A 118 -1.27 -9.37 -13.68
C THR A 118 -0.38 -8.72 -14.72
N SER A 119 0.81 -8.25 -14.33
CA SER A 119 1.80 -7.69 -15.23
C SER A 119 3.14 -7.55 -14.51
N ASP A 120 4.21 -7.54 -15.29
CA ASP A 120 5.55 -7.31 -14.75
C ASP A 120 5.93 -5.82 -14.81
N GLY A 121 6.60 -5.37 -13.77
CA GLY A 121 7.31 -4.10 -13.67
C GLY A 121 8.81 -4.32 -13.51
N LYS A 122 9.54 -3.21 -13.44
CA LYS A 122 10.97 -3.19 -13.13
C LYS A 122 11.22 -2.31 -11.92
N LEU A 123 12.05 -2.78 -11.01
CA LEU A 123 12.60 -1.99 -9.92
C LEU A 123 14.13 -2.00 -9.99
N GLN A 124 14.73 -0.93 -9.51
CA GLN A 124 16.15 -0.85 -9.22
C GLN A 124 16.33 -0.10 -7.92
N PHE A 125 17.14 -0.65 -7.02
CA PHE A 125 17.50 0.00 -5.77
C PHE A 125 18.86 0.66 -5.94
N LYS A 126 18.97 1.98 -5.75
CA LYS A 126 20.21 2.73 -5.94
C LYS A 126 20.70 3.30 -4.63
N GLN A 127 21.94 3.01 -4.28
CA GLN A 127 22.60 3.66 -3.15
C GLN A 127 22.95 5.11 -3.54
N LYS A 128 22.32 6.10 -2.90
CA LYS A 128 22.62 7.53 -3.14
C LYS A 128 23.70 8.06 -2.19
N SER A 129 23.73 7.55 -0.97
CA SER A 129 24.72 7.85 0.08
C SER A 129 24.79 6.65 1.03
N ASN A 130 25.60 6.70 2.09
CA ASN A 130 25.66 5.59 3.07
C ASN A 130 24.32 5.25 3.73
N HIS A 131 23.38 6.19 3.74
CA HIS A 131 22.10 6.08 4.46
C HIS A 131 20.88 6.25 3.58
N GLU A 132 21.05 6.50 2.28
CA GLU A 132 19.93 6.73 1.35
C GLU A 132 19.89 5.67 0.25
N ILE A 133 18.73 5.00 0.14
CA ILE A 133 18.42 4.05 -0.93
C ILE A 133 17.25 4.61 -1.74
N GLU A 134 17.48 4.87 -3.01
CA GLU A 134 16.44 5.29 -3.95
C GLU A 134 15.81 4.08 -4.63
N ILE A 135 14.48 4.02 -4.66
CA ILE A 135 13.72 3.03 -5.42
C ILE A 135 13.35 3.65 -6.76
N VAL A 136 13.94 3.13 -7.83
CA VAL A 136 13.63 3.51 -9.21
C VAL A 136 12.71 2.46 -9.79
N SER A 137 11.56 2.88 -10.32
CA SER A 137 10.51 1.99 -10.82
C SER A 137 10.16 2.26 -12.27
N SER A 138 9.58 1.26 -12.94
CA SER A 138 9.01 1.39 -14.28
C SER A 138 7.85 2.39 -14.30
N LYS A 139 7.66 3.07 -15.44
CA LYS A 139 6.68 4.19 -15.59
C LYS A 139 5.23 3.81 -15.24
N ASN A 140 4.87 2.53 -15.34
CA ASN A 140 3.55 2.01 -15.01
C ASN A 140 3.29 1.94 -13.50
N LEU A 141 4.29 2.09 -12.63
CA LEU A 141 4.13 2.22 -11.18
C LEU A 141 4.13 3.71 -10.82
N GLU A 142 2.95 4.27 -10.54
CA GLU A 142 2.79 5.71 -10.35
C GLU A 142 3.19 6.17 -8.94
N LEU A 143 2.87 5.36 -7.91
CA LEU A 143 3.16 5.66 -6.51
C LEU A 143 4.64 5.40 -6.17
N PHE A 144 5.31 4.55 -6.93
CA PHE A 144 6.73 4.24 -6.77
C PHE A 144 7.69 5.30 -7.32
N ARG A 145 7.19 6.50 -7.64
CA ARG A 145 8.01 7.59 -8.18
C ARG A 145 8.60 8.44 -7.06
N ASN A 146 9.91 8.65 -7.14
CA ASN A 146 10.68 9.47 -6.21
C ASN A 146 10.64 8.95 -4.77
N ILE A 147 10.80 7.64 -4.59
CA ILE A 147 10.88 7.03 -3.26
C ILE A 147 12.36 6.95 -2.84
N VAL A 148 12.67 7.50 -1.67
CA VAL A 148 13.99 7.38 -1.05
C VAL A 148 13.82 6.95 0.40
N ILE A 149 14.41 5.82 0.76
CA ILE A 149 14.51 5.35 2.14
C ILE A 149 15.77 5.99 2.74
N ASP A 150 15.61 6.70 3.85
CA ASP A 150 16.69 7.29 4.65
C ASP A 150 16.83 6.47 5.94
N THR A 151 17.82 5.56 5.97
CA THR A 151 18.02 4.60 7.06
C THR A 151 18.65 5.25 8.30
N GLU A 152 19.30 6.40 8.18
CA GLU A 152 19.82 7.14 9.32
C GLU A 152 18.66 7.78 10.11
N LYS A 153 17.73 8.42 9.39
CA LYS A 153 16.57 9.09 9.99
C LYS A 153 15.37 8.16 10.20
N ASN A 154 15.39 6.97 9.62
CA ASN A 154 14.29 6.02 9.56
C ASN A 154 12.99 6.63 9.00
N ILE A 155 13.12 7.27 7.83
CA ILE A 155 12.00 7.89 7.11
C ILE A 155 11.97 7.40 5.66
N VAL A 156 10.81 7.52 5.04
CA VAL A 156 10.64 7.31 3.60
C VAL A 156 10.19 8.62 2.96
N LYS A 157 11.04 9.18 2.10
CA LYS A 157 10.77 10.39 1.31
C LYS A 157 9.98 9.99 0.07
N THR A 158 8.90 10.71 -0.20
CA THR A 158 7.99 10.44 -1.32
C THR A 158 7.69 11.73 -2.07
N SER A 159 6.99 11.62 -3.21
CA SER A 159 6.46 12.81 -3.91
C SER A 159 5.42 13.59 -3.10
N PHE A 160 4.89 13.02 -2.00
CA PHE A 160 3.89 13.63 -1.13
C PHE A 160 4.46 14.22 0.17
N GLY A 161 5.71 13.91 0.52
CA GLY A 161 6.34 14.31 1.77
C GLY A 161 7.12 13.18 2.43
N GLU A 162 7.52 13.40 3.69
CA GLU A 162 8.31 12.44 4.48
C GLU A 162 7.40 11.58 5.37
N CYS A 163 7.39 10.27 5.11
CA CYS A 163 6.69 9.29 5.93
C CYS A 163 7.57 8.92 7.13
N GLN A 164 7.00 9.00 8.33
CA GLN A 164 7.67 8.65 9.57
C GLN A 164 7.50 7.15 9.86
N TYR A 165 8.49 6.52 10.46
CA TYR A 165 8.34 5.13 10.91
C TYR A 165 7.25 5.01 11.96
N VAL A 166 6.36 4.04 11.78
CA VAL A 166 5.23 3.86 12.68
C VAL A 166 5.21 2.50 13.35
N GLY A 167 5.82 1.47 12.74
CA GLY A 167 5.94 0.17 13.39
C GLY A 167 6.24 -0.98 12.43
N GLU A 168 6.14 -2.19 12.98
CA GLU A 168 6.31 -3.43 12.23
C GLU A 168 4.96 -4.07 11.92
N GLU A 169 4.86 -4.64 10.74
CA GLU A 169 3.81 -5.59 10.39
C GLU A 169 4.23 -6.99 10.82
N LYS A 170 3.36 -7.65 11.57
CA LYS A 170 3.57 -9.03 11.99
C LYS A 170 2.84 -9.97 11.06
N THR A 171 3.48 -11.09 10.73
CA THR A 171 2.84 -12.20 10.02
C THR A 171 1.52 -12.55 10.71
N SER A 172 0.42 -12.51 9.95
CA SER A 172 -0.92 -12.84 10.44
C SER A 172 -1.76 -13.50 9.36
N LEU A 173 -2.55 -14.50 9.75
CA LEU A 173 -3.57 -15.09 8.88
C LEU A 173 -4.71 -14.11 8.54
N GLU A 174 -4.79 -12.98 9.25
CA GLU A 174 -5.73 -11.89 8.94
C GLU A 174 -5.30 -11.07 7.72
N GLN A 175 -4.04 -11.20 7.27
CA GLN A 175 -3.53 -10.62 6.02
C GLN A 175 -4.04 -11.42 4.80
N LYS A 176 -5.36 -11.58 4.69
CA LYS A 176 -6.01 -12.51 3.74
C LYS A 176 -5.69 -12.22 2.26
N ILE A 177 -5.51 -10.95 1.91
CA ILE A 177 -5.38 -10.50 0.52
C ILE A 177 -3.95 -10.65 0.01
N THR A 178 -3.00 -10.15 0.79
CA THR A 178 -1.56 -10.21 0.50
C THR A 178 -0.96 -11.57 0.83
N GLY A 179 -1.67 -12.40 1.59
CA GLY A 179 -1.07 -13.52 2.31
C GLY A 179 -0.28 -13.04 3.54
N PRO A 180 0.21 -13.97 4.38
CA PRO A 180 0.98 -13.63 5.56
C PRO A 180 2.35 -13.05 5.21
N TRP A 181 2.74 -11.94 5.82
CA TRP A 181 4.06 -11.31 5.67
C TRP A 181 4.43 -10.48 6.90
N HIS A 182 5.73 -10.30 7.10
CA HIS A 182 6.25 -9.38 8.13
C HIS A 182 7.09 -8.29 7.50
N GLY A 183 7.14 -7.13 8.14
CA GLY A 183 7.90 -6.01 7.62
C GLY A 183 7.76 -4.75 8.43
N LYS A 184 8.02 -3.63 7.78
CA LYS A 184 8.04 -2.29 8.37
C LYS A 184 7.09 -1.36 7.65
N GLN A 185 6.53 -0.42 8.41
CA GLN A 185 5.60 0.57 7.90
C GLN A 185 6.05 2.00 8.26
N TRP A 186 5.89 2.89 7.29
CA TRP A 186 6.04 4.32 7.42
C TRP A 186 4.76 5.02 6.97
N MET A 187 4.39 6.09 7.67
CA MET A 187 3.18 6.86 7.37
C MET A 187 3.45 8.36 7.35
N LEU A 188 2.90 9.03 6.34
CA LEU A 188 2.63 10.47 6.34
C LEU A 188 1.14 10.66 6.61
N LYS A 189 0.80 11.39 7.67
CA LYS A 189 -0.57 11.75 8.03
C LYS A 189 -0.69 13.26 8.19
N GLU A 190 -1.21 13.90 7.16
CA GLU A 190 -1.58 15.32 7.17
C GLU A 190 -3.10 15.47 7.22
N GLN A 191 -3.59 16.69 7.46
CA GLN A 191 -5.02 16.97 7.60
C GLN A 191 -5.87 16.40 6.46
N ASN A 192 -5.34 16.43 5.23
CA ASN A 192 -6.08 16.02 4.03
C ASN A 192 -5.47 14.82 3.30
N LEU A 193 -4.42 14.19 3.85
CA LEU A 193 -3.66 13.18 3.12
C LEU A 193 -3.08 12.13 4.06
N ILE A 194 -3.26 10.87 3.71
CA ILE A 194 -2.60 9.72 4.31
C ILE A 194 -1.81 9.02 3.20
N TYR A 195 -0.53 8.81 3.44
CA TYR A 195 0.33 7.98 2.62
C TYR A 195 0.95 6.91 3.52
N ILE A 196 0.82 5.65 3.14
CA ILE A 196 1.39 4.51 3.84
C ILE A 196 2.37 3.83 2.88
N PHE A 197 3.59 3.64 3.34
CA PHE A 197 4.61 2.83 2.68
C PHE A 197 4.93 1.64 3.58
N SER A 198 4.79 0.45 3.03
CA SER A 198 5.10 -0.81 3.69
C SER A 198 6.15 -1.57 2.90
N LEU A 199 7.14 -2.15 3.57
CA LEU A 199 8.17 -2.98 2.98
C LEU A 199 8.40 -4.21 3.86
N GLY A 200 8.38 -5.40 3.28
CA GLY A 200 8.48 -6.63 4.04
C GLY A 200 8.88 -7.85 3.24
N LYS A 201 8.69 -9.03 3.85
CA LYS A 201 8.95 -10.34 3.27
C LYS A 201 7.73 -11.25 3.46
N LEU A 202 7.36 -11.95 2.38
CA LEU A 202 6.27 -12.92 2.40
C LEU A 202 6.67 -14.17 3.18
N GLU A 203 5.76 -14.68 4.02
CA GLU A 203 5.99 -15.87 4.83
C GLU A 203 6.03 -17.12 3.93
N GLY A 204 7.09 -17.92 4.04
CA GLY A 204 7.24 -19.14 3.24
C GLY A 204 7.60 -18.91 1.77
N GLU A 205 7.84 -17.67 1.35
CA GLU A 205 8.26 -17.32 -0.01
C GLU A 205 9.60 -16.58 -0.03
N ASP A 206 10.32 -16.74 -1.14
CA ASP A 206 11.57 -16.05 -1.42
C ASP A 206 11.34 -14.67 -2.07
N LYS A 207 10.28 -13.99 -1.63
CA LYS A 207 9.83 -12.71 -2.17
C LYS A 207 9.70 -11.66 -1.07
N SER A 208 10.07 -10.44 -1.40
CA SER A 208 9.71 -9.24 -0.68
C SER A 208 8.48 -8.58 -1.28
N ILE A 209 7.77 -7.84 -0.44
CA ILE A 209 6.56 -7.09 -0.80
C ILE A 209 6.80 -5.61 -0.52
N ILE A 210 6.38 -4.74 -1.44
CA ILE A 210 6.16 -3.32 -1.16
C ILE A 210 4.69 -3.01 -1.42
N ASP A 211 4.04 -2.45 -0.41
CA ASP A 211 2.64 -2.01 -0.49
C ASP A 211 2.60 -0.50 -0.21
N ILE A 212 2.05 0.25 -1.16
CA ILE A 212 1.91 1.69 -1.06
C ILE A 212 0.44 2.07 -1.22
N SER A 213 -0.09 2.78 -0.23
CA SER A 213 -1.44 3.33 -0.25
C SER A 213 -1.42 4.84 -0.06
N VAL A 214 -2.18 5.58 -0.87
CA VAL A 214 -2.39 7.03 -0.69
C VAL A 214 -3.87 7.36 -0.77
N LYS A 215 -4.38 8.04 0.26
CA LYS A 215 -5.80 8.40 0.41
C LYS A 215 -5.88 9.85 0.89
N GLY A 216 -6.59 10.72 0.17
CA GLY A 216 -6.63 12.13 0.54
C GLY A 216 -7.13 13.06 -0.57
N ILE A 217 -6.96 14.36 -0.34
CA ILE A 217 -7.13 15.41 -1.33
C ILE A 217 -5.75 15.96 -1.68
N HIS A 218 -5.36 15.85 -2.94
CA HIS A 218 -4.13 16.41 -3.47
C HIS A 218 -4.47 17.28 -4.68
N GLU A 219 -3.99 18.53 -4.68
CA GLU A 219 -4.30 19.52 -5.74
C GLU A 219 -5.81 19.65 -6.02
N GLY A 220 -6.63 19.65 -4.96
CA GLY A 220 -8.09 19.77 -5.04
C GLY A 220 -8.82 18.52 -5.58
N LYS A 221 -8.10 17.45 -5.90
CA LYS A 221 -8.66 16.18 -6.38
C LYS A 221 -8.60 15.13 -5.29
N LEU A 222 -9.68 14.36 -5.16
CA LEU A 222 -9.65 13.16 -4.35
C LEU A 222 -8.68 12.16 -5.00
N ILE A 223 -7.72 11.68 -4.22
CA ILE A 223 -6.86 10.57 -4.55
C ILE A 223 -7.14 9.43 -3.58
N SER A 224 -7.29 8.25 -4.14
CA SER A 224 -7.35 6.98 -3.43
C SER A 224 -6.66 6.03 -4.39
N LYS A 225 -5.42 5.65 -4.09
CA LYS A 225 -4.55 4.79 -4.90
C LYS A 225 -3.85 3.76 -4.01
N GLU A 226 -3.63 2.59 -4.56
CA GLU A 226 -2.92 1.48 -3.91
C GLU A 226 -2.12 0.77 -5.01
N GLU A 227 -0.84 0.51 -4.75
CA GLU A 227 0.02 -0.28 -5.63
C GLU A 227 0.82 -1.26 -4.77
N VAL A 228 0.63 -2.55 -5.04
CA VAL A 228 1.35 -3.63 -4.38
C VAL A 228 2.24 -4.31 -5.42
N ILE A 229 3.49 -4.53 -5.04
CA ILE A 229 4.43 -5.30 -5.86
C ILE A 229 5.16 -6.33 -5.02
N GLU A 230 5.51 -7.44 -5.67
CA GLU A 230 6.38 -8.45 -5.11
C GLU A 230 7.65 -8.58 -5.96
N PHE A 231 8.78 -8.88 -5.36
CA PHE A 231 10.03 -9.12 -6.08
C PHE A 231 10.88 -10.14 -5.34
N ARG A 232 11.72 -10.89 -6.07
CA ARG A 232 12.60 -11.88 -5.45
C ARG A 232 13.72 -11.19 -4.69
N SER A 233 13.95 -11.67 -3.46
CA SER A 233 14.96 -11.13 -2.55
C SER A 233 16.20 -11.99 -2.44
N ILE A 234 16.34 -13.00 -3.29
CA ILE A 234 17.52 -13.86 -3.40
C ILE A 234 17.85 -14.11 -4.87
N SER A 235 19.15 -14.30 -5.13
CA SER A 235 19.74 -14.63 -6.44
C SER A 235 19.33 -15.99 -6.98
#